data_AF-A0A6V7W821-F1
#
_entry.id   AF-A0A6V7W821-F1
#
_cell.length_a   1.000
_cell.length_b   1.000
_cell.length_c   1.000
_cell.angle_alpha   90.00
_cell.angle_beta   90.00
_cell.angle_gamma   90.00
#
_symmetry.space_group_name_H-M   'P 1'
#
loop_
_entity.id
_entity.type
_entity.pdbx_description
1 polymer ?
#
loop_
_entity_poly.entity_id
_entity_poly.type
_entity_poly.pdbx_seq_one_letter_code
_entity_poly.pdbx_strand_id
1 'polypeptide(L)'
;MPKSTNFLPIIFILFNFVFTPILPFKYPELIDSLNKKLEPCDDFYKYVCDGFDRKNIPRTDCSEISTTASRRQQTQKILEDLLANPPPSVPNLPQNLIQKLYGFHSACIQSSNKLTQSSDVILSKLNILTQKGNNNKRLFDTDWALKAFPINVFFQLTPLFNTNKPRTNLMRKSLGVQPKSLISNYRERNINKREELLATRYGMIIQNLLEDDVWYSLKQKIQPVLLPSNNLFKGEIIPNCNGTQVKELILSEAERRVKNLFKVENKLAKQLDFNSIYDSGPSGSKNYLKLSQLDTPNAFISAFNWTKFVQNLLSPVGLVVDSQTEIHLSDPSFLQRMGKIIGEFSEQEISDYLDWNTLWTFMPQMDKRYTLHYVNSKPPKGS
;
A
#
# COMPACT_ATOMS: atom_id res chain seq x y z
N MET A 1 32.35 78.95 21.34
CA MET A 1 32.84 77.88 22.23
C MET A 1 31.97 77.86 23.49
N PRO A 2 31.64 76.70 24.09
CA PRO A 2 30.61 75.75 23.63
C PRO A 2 29.62 75.34 24.75
N LYS A 3 28.44 74.79 24.43
CA LYS A 3 27.90 73.43 24.74
C LYS A 3 26.37 73.57 24.88
N SER A 4 25.46 72.66 24.53
CA SER A 4 25.52 71.37 23.85
C SER A 4 24.07 70.96 23.50
N THR A 5 23.84 70.59 22.24
CA THR A 5 23.09 69.40 21.78
C THR A 5 21.70 69.07 22.36
N ASN A 6 20.70 69.29 21.51
CA ASN A 6 19.59 68.39 21.14
C ASN A 6 19.36 67.14 22.03
N PHE A 7 18.25 67.15 22.78
CA PHE A 7 17.77 65.97 23.52
C PHE A 7 16.26 65.70 23.35
N LEU A 8 15.67 66.09 22.21
CA LEU A 8 14.21 65.97 22.01
C LEU A 8 13.64 64.97 20.98
N PRO A 9 14.39 64.18 20.18
CA PRO A 9 13.74 63.16 19.34
C PRO A 9 13.98 61.69 19.77
N ILE A 10 14.75 61.42 20.84
CA ILE A 10 15.06 60.02 21.23
C ILE A 10 14.01 59.43 22.19
N ILE A 11 13.35 60.24 23.01
CA ILE A 11 12.35 59.76 23.97
C ILE A 11 11.04 59.34 23.28
N PHE A 12 10.72 59.90 22.09
CA PHE A 12 9.51 59.55 21.35
C PHE A 12 9.63 58.26 20.51
N ILE A 13 10.85 57.80 20.22
CA ILE A 13 11.08 56.57 19.45
C ILE A 13 11.09 55.34 20.39
N LEU A 14 11.51 55.49 21.65
CA LEU A 14 11.49 54.38 22.62
C LEU A 14 10.10 54.07 23.20
N PHE A 15 9.17 55.03 23.18
CA PHE A 15 7.84 54.83 23.75
C PHE A 15 6.81 54.20 22.79
N ASN A 16 7.08 54.18 21.47
CA ASN A 16 6.16 53.59 20.48
C ASN A 16 6.44 52.13 20.12
N PHE A 17 7.50 51.51 20.66
CA PHE A 17 7.75 50.07 20.49
C PHE A 17 7.11 49.19 21.58
N VAL A 18 6.48 49.78 22.61
CA VAL A 18 6.03 49.04 23.81
C VAL A 18 4.51 48.83 23.89
N PHE A 19 3.70 49.46 23.03
CA PHE A 19 2.23 49.43 23.19
C PHE A 19 1.41 49.15 21.92
N THR A 20 1.96 48.43 20.95
CA THR A 20 1.08 47.49 20.22
C THR A 20 0.98 46.23 21.06
N PRO A 21 -0.20 45.86 21.60
CA PRO A 21 -0.38 44.55 22.18
C PRO A 21 -0.31 43.55 21.03
N ILE A 22 0.89 43.10 20.69
CA ILE A 22 1.06 41.78 20.14
C ILE A 22 0.51 40.90 21.26
N LEU A 23 -0.72 40.41 21.12
CA LEU A 23 -1.26 39.38 21.99
C LEU A 23 -0.13 38.37 22.18
N PRO A 24 0.39 38.14 23.40
CA PRO A 24 1.47 37.18 23.56
C PRO A 24 0.89 35.88 23.06
N PHE A 25 1.41 35.40 21.93
CA PHE A 25 1.07 34.07 21.46
C PHE A 25 1.48 33.13 22.58
N LYS A 26 0.50 32.70 23.37
CA LYS A 26 0.73 31.75 24.44
C LYS A 26 0.87 30.40 23.77
N TYR A 27 2.03 29.79 23.92
CA TYR A 27 2.31 28.43 23.47
C TYR A 27 2.38 27.51 24.70
N PRO A 28 1.25 27.27 25.41
CA PRO A 28 1.26 26.46 26.63
C PRO A 28 1.81 25.06 26.36
N GLU A 29 1.48 24.45 25.23
CA GLU A 29 2.00 23.14 24.83
C GLU A 29 3.53 23.11 24.68
N LEU A 30 4.13 24.19 24.15
CA LEU A 30 5.58 24.32 24.05
C LEU A 30 6.19 24.45 25.44
N ILE A 31 5.65 25.35 26.27
CA ILE A 31 6.14 25.61 27.63
C ILE A 31 6.08 24.34 28.49
N ASP A 32 5.00 23.56 28.38
CA ASP A 32 4.79 22.30 29.10
C ASP A 32 5.76 21.20 28.65
N SER A 33 6.28 21.29 27.43
CA SER A 33 7.23 20.34 26.87
C SER A 33 8.69 20.63 27.28
N LEU A 34 9.01 21.88 27.62
CA LEU A 34 10.37 22.29 27.94
C LEU A 34 10.89 21.65 29.24
N ASN A 35 12.08 21.08 29.19
CA ASN A 35 12.86 20.74 30.37
C ASN A 35 13.87 21.85 30.67
N LYS A 36 13.42 22.86 31.41
CA LYS A 36 14.23 24.02 31.83
C LYS A 36 15.37 23.69 32.80
N LYS A 37 15.53 22.42 33.19
CA LYS A 37 16.66 21.96 34.03
C LYS A 37 17.86 21.50 33.20
N LEU A 38 17.70 21.38 31.88
CA LEU A 38 18.77 21.09 30.93
C LEU A 38 19.19 22.39 30.25
N GLU A 39 20.47 22.50 29.90
CA GLU A 39 20.94 23.59 29.05
C GLU A 39 20.64 23.27 27.58
N PRO A 40 20.08 24.21 26.80
CA PRO A 40 19.73 23.97 25.40
C PRO A 40 20.92 23.60 24.51
N CYS A 41 22.12 24.05 24.88
CA CYS A 41 23.35 23.81 24.12
C CYS A 41 23.90 22.39 24.32
N ASP A 42 23.49 21.69 25.38
CA ASP A 42 23.97 20.34 25.69
C ASP A 42 23.15 19.27 24.95
N ASP A 43 21.82 19.40 25.00
CA ASP A 43 20.89 18.55 24.24
C ASP A 43 19.60 19.33 23.95
N PHE A 44 19.57 20.00 22.80
CA PHE A 44 18.43 20.82 22.40
C PHE A 44 17.15 19.99 22.23
N TYR A 45 17.27 18.72 21.80
CA TYR A 45 16.11 17.85 21.65
C TYR A 45 15.48 17.56 23.02
N LYS A 46 16.28 17.16 24.02
CA LYS A 46 15.77 16.92 25.37
C LYS A 46 15.34 18.18 26.08
N TYR A 47 16.01 19.31 25.85
CA TYR A 47 15.55 20.59 26.35
C TYR A 47 14.11 20.91 25.88
N VAL A 48 13.79 20.66 24.61
CA VAL A 48 12.50 21.04 24.02
C VAL A 48 11.41 19.96 24.19
N CYS A 49 11.76 18.67 24.07
CA CYS A 49 10.79 17.58 23.92
C CYS A 49 10.58 16.71 25.17
N ASP A 50 11.42 16.84 26.21
CA ASP A 50 11.41 15.90 27.33
C ASP A 50 10.12 15.89 28.16
N GLY A 51 9.42 17.03 28.27
CA GLY A 51 8.08 17.09 28.85
C GLY A 51 7.03 16.37 27.99
N PHE A 52 7.13 16.47 26.66
CA PHE A 52 6.28 15.75 25.72
C PHE A 52 6.52 14.24 25.77
N ASP A 53 7.78 13.79 25.76
CA ASP A 53 8.18 12.38 25.86
C ASP A 53 7.60 11.73 27.14
N ARG A 54 7.71 12.41 28.28
CA ARG A 54 7.18 11.92 29.57
C ARG A 54 5.66 11.81 29.60
N LYS A 55 4.96 12.70 28.89
CA LYS A 55 3.49 12.74 28.85
C LYS A 55 2.89 11.77 27.85
N ASN A 56 3.62 11.43 26.77
CA ASN A 56 3.13 10.60 25.67
C ASN A 56 3.88 9.26 25.65
N ILE A 57 3.43 8.32 26.48
CA ILE A 57 3.93 6.94 26.50
C ILE A 57 3.43 6.19 25.24
N PRO A 58 4.27 5.40 24.55
CA PRO A 58 3.85 4.68 23.35
C PRO A 58 2.71 3.70 23.68
N ARG A 59 1.58 3.87 22.99
CA ARG A 59 0.51 2.86 23.01
C ARG A 59 0.91 1.69 22.12
N THR A 60 0.37 0.50 22.40
CA THR A 60 0.72 -0.74 21.70
C THR A 60 0.32 -0.77 20.22
N ASP A 61 -0.56 0.14 19.80
CA ASP A 61 -1.12 0.28 18.46
C ASP A 61 -0.46 1.40 17.62
N CYS A 62 0.43 2.20 18.22
CA CYS A 62 1.11 3.31 17.55
C CYS A 62 2.61 3.00 17.38
N SER A 63 3.09 2.99 16.14
CA SER A 63 4.51 2.79 15.82
C SER A 63 5.37 4.06 15.97
N GLU A 64 4.75 5.21 16.21
CA GLU A 64 5.40 6.52 16.29
C GLU A 64 4.73 7.36 17.40
N ILE A 65 5.55 8.14 18.12
CA ILE A 65 5.08 9.15 19.07
C ILE A 65 5.58 10.50 18.57
N SER A 66 4.65 11.34 18.13
CA SER A 66 4.95 12.69 17.68
C SER A 66 3.73 13.58 17.87
N THR A 67 3.92 14.89 17.84
CA THR A 67 2.79 15.85 17.88
C THR A 67 1.80 15.60 16.74
N THR A 68 2.30 15.21 15.56
CA THR A 68 1.48 14.79 14.42
C THR A 68 0.69 13.51 14.71
N ALA A 69 1.31 12.51 15.35
CA ALA A 69 0.62 11.29 15.75
C ALA A 69 -0.49 11.58 16.77
N SER A 70 -0.21 12.41 17.79
CA SER A 70 -1.21 12.82 18.79
C SER A 70 -2.38 13.59 18.17
N ARG A 71 -2.10 14.53 17.25
CA ARG A 71 -3.16 15.26 16.51
C ARG A 71 -3.96 14.34 15.59
N ARG A 72 -3.31 13.39 14.93
CA ARG A 72 -3.99 12.38 14.09
C ARG A 72 -4.97 11.57 14.93
N GLN A 73 -4.59 11.16 16.14
CA GLN A 73 -5.49 10.45 17.05
C GLN A 73 -6.70 11.29 17.48
N GLN A 74 -6.49 12.56 17.83
CA GLN A 74 -7.59 13.46 18.18
C GLN A 74 -8.54 13.66 16.98
N THR A 75 -7.98 13.87 15.79
CA THR A 75 -8.75 14.04 14.55
C THR A 75 -9.53 12.76 14.22
N GLN A 76 -8.91 11.59 14.39
CA GLN A 76 -9.54 10.29 14.18
C GLN A 76 -10.73 10.09 15.12
N LYS A 77 -10.61 10.45 16.40
CA LYS A 77 -11.72 10.37 17.35
C LYS A 77 -12.90 11.25 16.95
N ILE A 78 -12.63 12.50 16.54
CA ILE A 78 -13.66 13.41 16.05
C ILE A 78 -14.34 12.81 14.80
N LEU A 79 -13.55 12.26 13.88
CA LEU A 79 -14.08 11.61 12.67
C LEU A 79 -14.95 10.39 13.01
N GLU A 80 -14.53 9.55 13.96
CA GLU A 80 -15.30 8.40 14.43
C GLU A 80 -16.64 8.85 15.03
N ASP A 81 -16.63 9.86 15.89
CA ASP A 81 -17.85 10.40 16.50
C ASP A 81 -18.83 10.94 15.45
N LEU A 82 -18.31 11.65 14.43
CA LEU A 82 -19.10 12.19 13.30
C LEU A 82 -19.65 11.09 12.38
N LEU A 83 -18.90 9.99 12.20
CA LEU A 83 -19.28 8.87 11.35
C LEU A 83 -20.24 7.89 12.04
N ALA A 84 -20.16 7.77 13.36
CA ALA A 84 -21.07 6.97 14.17
C ALA A 84 -22.46 7.62 14.31
N ASN A 85 -22.52 8.96 14.31
CA ASN A 85 -23.75 9.72 14.50
C ASN A 85 -24.02 10.64 13.30
N PRO A 86 -24.43 10.08 12.14
CA PRO A 86 -24.66 10.87 10.95
C PRO A 86 -25.83 11.86 11.13
N PRO A 87 -25.64 13.16 10.85
CA PRO A 87 -26.75 14.09 10.79
C PRO A 87 -27.62 13.79 9.54
N PRO A 88 -28.92 14.11 9.58
CA PRO A 88 -29.82 13.86 8.45
C PRO A 88 -29.45 14.65 7.19
N SER A 89 -28.80 15.81 7.36
CA SER A 89 -28.26 16.64 6.28
C SER A 89 -27.01 17.37 6.74
N VAL A 90 -26.12 17.72 5.80
CA VAL A 90 -24.95 18.55 6.04
C VAL A 90 -25.00 19.75 5.09
N PRO A 91 -24.85 20.99 5.57
CA PRO A 91 -24.84 22.16 4.70
C PRO A 91 -23.82 22.04 3.56
N ASN A 92 -24.22 22.43 2.35
CA ASN A 92 -23.39 22.40 1.14
C ASN A 92 -22.91 21.00 0.70
N LEU A 93 -23.53 19.93 1.21
CA LEU A 93 -23.19 18.56 0.87
C LEU A 93 -24.41 17.84 0.28
N PRO A 94 -24.31 17.32 -0.97
CA PRO A 94 -25.39 16.57 -1.59
C PRO A 94 -25.77 15.31 -0.79
N GLN A 95 -27.07 15.02 -0.67
CA GLN A 95 -27.58 13.89 0.12
C GLN A 95 -27.04 12.53 -0.33
N ASN A 96 -26.84 12.34 -1.64
CA ASN A 96 -26.25 11.11 -2.17
C ASN A 96 -24.79 10.91 -1.74
N LEU A 97 -24.02 11.99 -1.55
CA LEU A 97 -22.65 11.92 -1.05
C LEU A 97 -22.64 11.58 0.44
N ILE A 98 -23.55 12.18 1.20
CA ILE A 98 -23.80 11.85 2.62
C ILE A 98 -24.13 10.36 2.77
N GLN A 99 -25.07 9.83 1.97
CA GLN A 99 -25.44 8.42 1.98
C GLN A 99 -24.26 7.51 1.63
N LYS A 100 -23.44 7.86 0.63
CA LYS A 100 -22.24 7.08 0.27
C LYS A 100 -21.21 7.06 1.39
N LEU A 101 -20.94 8.21 2.01
CA LEU A 101 -19.97 8.35 3.10
C LEU A 101 -20.35 7.47 4.29
N TYR A 102 -21.58 7.61 4.78
CA TYR A 102 -22.05 6.88 5.95
C TYR A 102 -22.34 5.42 5.65
N GLY A 103 -22.84 5.10 4.45
CA GLY A 103 -22.99 3.72 3.98
C GLY A 103 -21.65 2.99 3.94
N PHE A 104 -20.60 3.61 3.39
CA PHE A 104 -19.25 3.05 3.37
C PHE A 104 -18.71 2.82 4.79
N HIS A 105 -18.87 3.79 5.69
CA HIS A 105 -18.48 3.64 7.09
C HIS A 105 -19.23 2.46 7.76
N SER A 106 -20.55 2.38 7.62
CA SER A 106 -21.34 1.31 8.22
C SER A 106 -20.95 -0.08 7.69
N ALA A 107 -20.64 -0.19 6.40
CA ALA A 107 -20.17 -1.43 5.79
C ALA A 107 -18.76 -1.84 6.30
N CYS A 108 -17.93 -0.86 6.65
CA CYS A 108 -16.62 -1.11 7.24
C CYS A 108 -16.73 -1.64 8.68
N ILE A 109 -17.54 -1.00 9.53
CA ILE A 109 -17.62 -1.28 10.97
C ILE A 109 -18.43 -2.55 11.30
N GLN A 110 -19.45 -2.91 10.50
CA GLN A 110 -20.23 -4.12 10.72
C GLN A 110 -19.33 -5.38 10.61
N SER A 111 -18.90 -5.91 11.76
CA SER A 111 -17.95 -7.04 11.84
C SER A 111 -18.62 -8.41 11.79
N SER A 112 -19.95 -8.50 11.90
CA SER A 112 -20.68 -9.76 12.13
C SER A 112 -21.04 -10.55 10.86
N ASN A 113 -21.16 -9.91 9.68
CA ASN A 113 -21.52 -10.59 8.42
C ASN A 113 -20.31 -11.00 7.55
N LYS A 114 -19.07 -10.76 8.02
CA LYS A 114 -17.83 -10.88 7.21
C LYS A 114 -17.18 -12.27 7.16
N LEU A 115 -17.52 -13.20 8.06
CA LEU A 115 -16.73 -14.41 8.27
C LEU A 115 -16.75 -15.42 7.11
N THR A 116 -17.84 -15.51 6.35
CA THR A 116 -17.98 -16.47 5.23
C THR A 116 -18.10 -15.81 3.85
N GLN A 117 -18.42 -14.51 3.77
CA GLN A 117 -18.57 -13.81 2.49
C GLN A 117 -17.29 -13.11 2.02
N SER A 118 -16.31 -12.87 2.91
CA SER A 118 -15.13 -12.08 2.52
C SER A 118 -14.18 -12.84 1.61
N SER A 119 -13.96 -14.13 1.85
CA SER A 119 -13.16 -15.00 0.97
C SER A 119 -13.87 -15.34 -0.33
N ASP A 120 -15.20 -15.50 -0.33
CA ASP A 120 -16.01 -15.69 -1.56
C ASP A 120 -15.72 -14.59 -2.61
N VAL A 121 -15.62 -13.32 -2.18
CA VAL A 121 -15.31 -12.19 -3.08
C VAL A 121 -13.92 -12.35 -3.69
N ILE A 122 -12.91 -12.70 -2.88
CA ILE A 122 -11.53 -12.87 -3.35
C ILE A 122 -11.40 -14.07 -4.27
N LEU A 123 -12.02 -15.20 -3.91
CA LEU A 123 -12.04 -16.42 -4.71
C LEU A 123 -12.78 -16.20 -6.03
N SER A 124 -13.86 -15.42 -6.03
CA SER A 124 -14.54 -15.03 -7.28
C SER A 124 -13.63 -14.18 -8.17
N LYS A 125 -12.87 -13.23 -7.60
CA LYS A 125 -11.91 -12.41 -8.35
C LYS A 125 -10.78 -13.28 -8.90
N LEU A 126 -10.20 -14.16 -8.08
CA LEU A 126 -9.16 -15.10 -8.49
C LEU A 126 -9.64 -16.01 -9.62
N ASN A 127 -10.88 -16.48 -9.56
CA ASN A 127 -11.50 -17.29 -10.61
C ASN A 127 -11.63 -16.53 -11.93
N ILE A 128 -12.06 -15.25 -11.88
CA ILE A 128 -12.12 -14.38 -13.07
C ILE A 128 -10.71 -14.14 -13.66
N LEU A 129 -9.69 -14.09 -12.81
CA LEU A 129 -8.30 -13.90 -13.21
C LEU A 129 -7.67 -15.18 -13.77
N THR A 130 -8.23 -16.36 -13.50
CA THR A 130 -7.78 -17.63 -14.06
C THR A 130 -7.98 -17.67 -15.58
N GLN A 131 -6.92 -17.98 -16.32
CA GLN A 131 -6.99 -18.14 -17.77
C GLN A 131 -7.46 -19.56 -18.10
N LYS A 132 -8.52 -19.68 -18.91
CA LYS A 132 -9.09 -20.99 -19.30
C LYS A 132 -8.03 -21.81 -20.07
N GLY A 133 -7.82 -23.06 -19.66
CA GLY A 133 -6.95 -24.03 -20.35
C GLY A 133 -5.55 -24.23 -19.78
N ASN A 134 -5.15 -23.48 -18.74
CA ASN A 134 -3.78 -23.58 -18.16
C ASN A 134 -3.73 -24.25 -16.77
N ASN A 135 -4.45 -25.35 -16.53
CA ASN A 135 -4.46 -26.08 -15.25
C ASN A 135 -4.64 -25.17 -14.01
N ASN A 136 -5.54 -24.18 -14.08
CA ASN A 136 -5.80 -23.16 -13.04
C ASN A 136 -4.64 -22.18 -12.75
N LYS A 137 -3.59 -22.15 -13.57
CA LYS A 137 -2.49 -21.19 -13.44
C LYS A 137 -2.84 -19.83 -14.05
N ARG A 138 -2.30 -18.77 -13.44
CA ARG A 138 -2.37 -17.39 -13.92
C ARG A 138 -1.03 -16.98 -14.51
N LEU A 139 -1.06 -16.49 -15.74
CA LEU A 139 0.09 -15.91 -16.42
C LEU A 139 0.05 -14.39 -16.25
N PHE A 140 1.24 -13.80 -16.11
CA PHE A 140 1.37 -12.35 -16.10
C PHE A 140 1.51 -11.84 -17.54
N ASP A 141 0.40 -11.40 -18.11
CA ASP A 141 0.32 -10.83 -19.45
C ASP A 141 -0.56 -9.57 -19.49
N THR A 142 -0.72 -8.99 -20.67
CA THR A 142 -1.52 -7.78 -20.89
C THR A 142 -2.97 -7.94 -20.42
N ASP A 143 -3.59 -9.07 -20.73
CA ASP A 143 -5.01 -9.30 -20.50
C ASP A 143 -5.29 -9.58 -19.03
N TRP A 144 -4.39 -10.31 -18.36
CA TRP A 144 -4.41 -10.49 -16.91
C TRP A 144 -4.28 -9.14 -16.20
N ALA A 145 -3.31 -8.30 -16.59
CA ALA A 145 -3.09 -7.01 -15.95
C ALA A 145 -4.29 -6.06 -16.09
N LEU A 146 -4.96 -6.05 -17.25
CA LEU A 146 -6.20 -5.28 -17.45
C LEU A 146 -7.33 -5.77 -16.54
N LYS A 147 -7.53 -7.09 -16.43
CA LYS A 147 -8.57 -7.67 -15.57
C LYS A 147 -8.26 -7.51 -14.07
N ALA A 148 -6.97 -7.52 -13.72
CA ALA A 148 -6.48 -7.43 -12.35
C ALA A 148 -6.50 -6.00 -11.80
N PHE A 149 -6.50 -4.96 -12.65
CA PHE A 149 -6.51 -3.57 -12.20
C PHE A 149 -7.59 -3.31 -11.11
N PRO A 150 -7.25 -2.62 -10.00
CA PRO A 150 -6.02 -1.88 -9.73
C PRO A 150 -4.90 -2.67 -9.02
N ILE A 151 -4.87 -4.00 -9.12
CA ILE A 151 -3.81 -4.82 -8.51
C ILE A 151 -2.48 -4.56 -9.24
N ASN A 152 -1.54 -3.91 -8.56
CA ASN A 152 -0.17 -3.71 -9.04
C ASN A 152 0.71 -4.86 -8.53
N VAL A 153 1.51 -5.49 -9.40
CA VAL A 153 2.38 -6.62 -9.04
C VAL A 153 3.84 -6.21 -9.14
N PHE A 154 4.43 -6.23 -10.34
CA PHE A 154 5.84 -5.94 -10.58
C PHE A 154 6.13 -4.44 -10.74
N PHE A 155 5.11 -3.66 -11.10
CA PHE A 155 5.19 -2.22 -11.26
C PHE A 155 3.87 -1.56 -10.85
N GLN A 156 3.94 -0.27 -10.56
CA GLN A 156 2.81 0.59 -10.30
C GLN A 156 2.78 1.75 -11.30
N LEU A 157 1.58 2.06 -11.78
CA LEU A 157 1.31 3.28 -12.53
C LEU A 157 1.01 4.43 -11.58
N THR A 158 1.70 5.56 -11.77
CA THR A 158 1.57 6.75 -10.93
C THR A 158 1.32 7.96 -11.82
N PRO A 159 0.25 8.76 -11.61
CA PRO A 159 0.09 10.03 -12.30
C PRO A 159 1.15 11.01 -11.79
N LEU A 160 1.88 11.62 -12.72
CA LEU A 160 2.97 12.55 -12.43
C LEU A 160 2.76 13.87 -13.17
N PHE A 161 3.52 14.89 -12.78
CA PHE A 161 3.69 16.09 -13.58
C PHE A 161 4.99 15.99 -14.37
N ASN A 162 4.87 16.15 -15.69
CA ASN A 162 5.98 16.25 -16.60
C ASN A 162 6.82 17.51 -16.28
N THR A 163 8.00 17.28 -15.72
CA THR A 163 8.96 18.31 -15.32
C THR A 163 9.66 18.97 -16.51
N ASN A 164 9.64 18.35 -17.70
CA ASN A 164 10.13 18.97 -18.94
C ASN A 164 9.17 20.05 -19.47
N LYS A 165 7.94 20.10 -18.94
CA LYS A 165 6.95 21.13 -19.29
C LYS A 165 6.89 22.20 -18.19
N PRO A 166 6.76 23.49 -18.53
CA PRO A 166 6.64 24.56 -17.55
C PRO A 166 5.50 24.31 -16.56
N ARG A 167 5.63 24.77 -15.31
CA ARG A 167 4.55 24.66 -14.31
C ARG A 167 3.25 25.34 -14.73
N THR A 168 3.35 26.36 -15.60
CA THR A 168 2.22 27.07 -16.21
C THR A 168 1.44 26.22 -17.22
N ASN A 169 2.02 25.13 -17.72
CA ASN A 169 1.31 24.21 -18.61
C ASN A 169 0.36 23.32 -17.80
N LEU A 170 -0.94 23.63 -17.85
CA LEU A 170 -2.00 22.87 -17.17
C LEU A 170 -2.15 21.43 -17.70
N MET A 171 -1.61 21.14 -18.89
CA MET A 171 -1.60 19.83 -19.55
C MET A 171 -0.28 19.07 -19.33
N ARG A 172 0.51 19.45 -18.31
CA ARG A 172 1.77 18.75 -17.98
C ARG A 172 1.57 17.42 -17.27
N LYS A 173 0.41 16.77 -17.32
CA LYS A 173 0.22 15.46 -16.69
C LYS A 173 0.91 14.38 -17.53
N SER A 174 1.55 13.43 -16.87
CA SER A 174 2.15 12.24 -17.48
C SER A 174 1.85 11.00 -16.64
N LEU A 175 2.03 9.84 -17.24
CA LEU A 175 1.97 8.57 -16.53
C LEU A 175 3.40 8.14 -16.19
N GLY A 176 3.63 7.76 -14.95
CA GLY A 176 4.90 7.20 -14.46
C GLY A 176 4.78 5.71 -14.21
N VAL A 177 5.85 4.96 -14.45
CA VAL A 177 6.00 3.57 -14.04
C VAL A 177 7.08 3.49 -12.97
N GLN A 178 6.74 2.87 -11.85
CA GLN A 178 7.64 2.65 -10.74
C GLN A 178 7.69 1.17 -10.37
N PRO A 179 8.84 0.66 -9.91
CA PRO A 179 8.92 -0.70 -9.38
C PRO A 179 7.99 -0.90 -8.20
N LYS A 180 7.47 -2.11 -8.09
CA LYS A 180 6.71 -2.58 -6.93
C LYS A 180 7.22 -3.94 -6.48
N SER A 181 7.33 -4.11 -5.17
CA SER A 181 7.49 -5.39 -4.47
C SER A 181 6.77 -5.28 -3.12
N LEU A 182 6.35 -6.41 -2.56
CA LEU A 182 5.56 -6.43 -1.33
C LEU A 182 6.44 -6.35 -0.09
N ILE A 183 7.64 -6.94 -0.13
CA ILE A 183 8.48 -7.17 1.06
C ILE A 183 9.78 -6.35 1.03
N SER A 184 10.18 -5.80 -0.13
CA SER A 184 11.49 -5.17 -0.30
C SER A 184 11.73 -3.86 0.46
N ASN A 185 10.69 -3.22 1.02
CA ASN A 185 10.87 -2.06 1.90
C ASN A 185 11.46 -2.45 3.27
N TYR A 186 11.64 -3.74 3.56
CA TYR A 186 12.17 -4.24 4.83
C TYR A 186 13.66 -4.63 4.73
N ARG A 187 14.54 -3.66 4.45
CA ARG A 187 16.01 -3.82 4.60
C ARG A 187 16.37 -3.78 6.10
N GLU A 188 16.14 -4.87 6.83
CA GLU A 188 16.55 -5.00 8.25
C GLU A 188 17.68 -6.02 8.46
N ARG A 189 18.50 -5.76 9.49
CA ARG A 189 19.75 -6.47 9.82
C ARG A 189 19.61 -7.90 10.39
N ASN A 190 18.40 -8.49 10.40
CA ASN A 190 18.14 -9.85 10.92
C ASN A 190 17.11 -10.62 10.07
N ILE A 191 17.52 -10.95 8.84
CA ILE A 191 16.67 -11.54 7.78
C ILE A 191 16.06 -12.88 8.22
N ASN A 192 16.85 -13.81 8.75
CA ASN A 192 16.41 -15.21 8.93
C ASN A 192 15.26 -15.40 9.94
N LYS A 193 15.35 -14.77 11.12
CA LYS A 193 14.32 -14.93 12.18
C LYS A 193 12.99 -14.24 11.83
N ARG A 194 13.05 -13.18 11.01
CA ARG A 194 11.86 -12.46 10.56
C ARG A 194 11.21 -13.13 9.37
N GLU A 195 11.99 -13.69 8.44
CA GLU A 195 11.48 -14.52 7.34
C GLU A 195 10.71 -15.73 7.88
N GLU A 196 11.20 -16.40 8.92
CA GLU A 196 10.49 -17.51 9.56
C GLU A 196 9.13 -17.09 10.15
N LEU A 197 9.10 -15.99 10.91
CA LEU A 197 7.85 -15.47 11.47
C LEU A 197 6.84 -15.04 10.39
N LEU A 198 7.32 -14.41 9.32
CA LEU A 198 6.48 -14.02 8.18
C LEU A 198 5.99 -15.24 7.41
N ALA A 199 6.83 -16.26 7.22
CA ALA A 199 6.47 -17.52 6.58
C ALA A 199 5.35 -18.23 7.35
N THR A 200 5.44 -18.31 8.68
CA THR A 200 4.37 -18.89 9.50
C THR A 200 3.06 -18.13 9.33
N ARG A 201 3.09 -16.80 9.38
CA ARG A 201 1.88 -15.95 9.24
C ARG A 201 1.25 -16.07 7.86
N TYR A 202 2.07 -16.01 6.82
CA TYR A 202 1.61 -16.13 5.44
C TYR A 202 1.11 -17.54 5.16
N GLY A 203 1.72 -18.57 5.76
CA GLY A 203 1.23 -19.94 5.73
C GLY A 203 -0.18 -20.06 6.29
N MET A 204 -0.45 -19.50 7.47
CA MET A 204 -1.79 -19.51 8.06
C MET A 204 -2.82 -18.79 7.18
N ILE A 205 -2.47 -17.65 6.60
CA ILE A 205 -3.33 -16.89 5.70
C ILE A 205 -3.67 -17.70 4.43
N ILE A 206 -2.66 -18.31 3.81
CA ILE A 206 -2.85 -19.11 2.59
C ILE A 206 -3.64 -20.38 2.90
N GLN A 207 -3.37 -21.04 4.02
CA GLN A 207 -4.13 -22.21 4.46
C GLN A 207 -5.61 -21.87 4.61
N ASN A 208 -5.94 -20.78 5.31
CA ASN A 208 -7.33 -20.34 5.46
C ASN A 208 -8.01 -20.11 4.09
N LEU A 209 -7.28 -19.52 3.13
CA LEU A 209 -7.82 -19.29 1.79
C LEU A 209 -8.04 -20.60 1.01
N LEU A 210 -7.14 -21.57 1.14
CA LEU A 210 -7.27 -22.87 0.48
C LEU A 210 -8.40 -23.71 1.09
N GLU A 211 -8.62 -23.64 2.40
CA GLU A 211 -9.77 -24.24 3.06
C GLU A 211 -11.07 -23.60 2.56
N ASP A 212 -11.11 -22.27 2.46
CA ASP A 212 -12.26 -21.54 1.92
C ASP A 212 -12.49 -21.82 0.43
N ASP A 213 -11.45 -22.05 -0.38
CA ASP A 213 -11.55 -22.41 -1.80
C ASP A 213 -12.31 -23.73 -2.01
N VAL A 214 -12.09 -24.72 -1.14
CA VAL A 214 -12.86 -25.98 -1.18
C VAL A 214 -14.35 -25.71 -0.98
N TRP A 215 -14.71 -24.95 0.07
CA TRP A 215 -16.10 -24.63 0.38
C TRP A 215 -16.77 -23.75 -0.68
N TYR A 216 -16.07 -22.73 -1.15
CA TYR A 216 -16.51 -21.86 -2.24
C TYR A 216 -16.80 -22.68 -3.49
N SER A 217 -15.90 -23.57 -3.87
CA SER A 217 -16.01 -24.37 -5.10
C SER A 217 -17.15 -25.37 -5.03
N LEU A 218 -17.37 -25.99 -3.87
CA LEU A 218 -18.56 -26.83 -3.62
C LEU A 218 -19.86 -26.02 -3.74
N LYS A 219 -19.92 -24.84 -3.11
CA LYS A 219 -21.07 -23.94 -3.15
C LYS A 219 -21.39 -23.47 -4.57
N GLN A 220 -20.36 -23.17 -5.37
CA GLN A 220 -20.50 -22.70 -6.76
C GLN A 220 -20.60 -23.85 -7.77
N LYS A 221 -20.42 -25.10 -7.34
CA LYS A 221 -20.36 -26.29 -8.22
C LYS A 221 -19.29 -26.18 -9.31
N ILE A 222 -18.11 -25.68 -8.95
CA ILE A 222 -16.94 -25.56 -9.83
C ILE A 222 -15.77 -26.38 -9.26
N GLN A 223 -14.71 -26.54 -10.06
CA GLN A 223 -13.44 -27.05 -9.55
C GLN A 223 -12.75 -25.99 -8.68
N PRO A 224 -11.94 -26.39 -7.67
CA PRO A 224 -11.14 -25.48 -6.88
C PRO A 224 -10.36 -24.46 -7.72
N VAL A 225 -10.41 -23.20 -7.31
CA VAL A 225 -9.79 -22.07 -8.02
C VAL A 225 -8.29 -22.04 -7.78
N LEU A 226 -7.86 -22.41 -6.58
CA LEU A 226 -6.48 -22.35 -6.11
C LEU A 226 -5.84 -23.73 -6.02
N LEU A 227 -6.62 -24.77 -5.69
CA LEU A 227 -6.09 -26.13 -5.65
C LEU A 227 -5.97 -26.72 -7.06
N PRO A 228 -4.97 -27.60 -7.29
CA PRO A 228 -4.82 -28.27 -8.57
C PRO A 228 -6.05 -29.13 -8.86
N SER A 229 -6.41 -29.25 -10.15
CA SER A 229 -7.48 -30.14 -10.59
C SER A 229 -7.14 -31.58 -10.21
N ASN A 230 -7.87 -32.13 -9.23
CA ASN A 230 -7.64 -33.46 -8.69
C ASN A 230 -8.97 -34.22 -8.62
N ASN A 231 -8.91 -35.55 -8.79
CA ASN A 231 -10.06 -36.44 -8.65
C ASN A 231 -10.68 -36.37 -7.24
N LEU A 232 -9.92 -35.92 -6.23
CA LEU A 232 -10.43 -35.66 -4.87
C LEU A 232 -11.63 -34.69 -4.84
N PHE A 233 -11.78 -33.84 -5.85
CA PHE A 233 -12.85 -32.85 -5.96
C PHE A 233 -13.87 -33.20 -7.06
N LYS A 234 -13.83 -34.43 -7.60
CA LYS A 234 -14.80 -34.93 -8.58
C LYS A 234 -15.90 -35.72 -7.87
N GLY A 235 -17.04 -35.08 -7.61
CA GLY A 235 -18.27 -35.75 -7.16
C GLY A 235 -19.20 -34.87 -6.31
N GLU A 236 -20.47 -35.29 -6.18
CA GLU A 236 -21.48 -34.71 -5.26
C GLU A 236 -21.25 -35.06 -3.78
N ILE A 237 -20.20 -35.85 -3.49
CA ILE A 237 -19.85 -36.23 -2.14
C ILE A 237 -19.03 -35.08 -1.56
N ILE A 238 -19.62 -34.36 -0.61
CA ILE A 238 -18.94 -33.42 0.27
C ILE A 238 -17.63 -34.10 0.71
N PRO A 239 -16.44 -33.62 0.28
CA PRO A 239 -15.20 -34.09 0.86
C PRO A 239 -15.34 -33.83 2.34
N ASN A 240 -15.37 -34.88 3.15
CA ASN A 240 -15.25 -34.69 4.58
C ASN A 240 -13.91 -33.96 4.74
N CYS A 241 -13.93 -32.65 5.03
CA CYS A 241 -12.69 -31.87 5.20
C CYS A 241 -11.86 -32.39 6.39
N ASN A 242 -12.39 -33.36 7.15
CA ASN A 242 -11.65 -34.17 8.11
C ASN A 242 -10.87 -35.36 7.51
N GLY A 243 -11.02 -35.65 6.22
CA GLY A 243 -10.23 -36.65 5.52
C GLY A 243 -8.78 -36.21 5.44
N THR A 244 -7.88 -37.05 5.97
CA THR A 244 -6.44 -36.78 6.10
C THR A 244 -5.81 -36.27 4.79
N GLN A 245 -6.23 -36.80 3.63
CA GLN A 245 -5.69 -36.45 2.32
C GLN A 245 -5.97 -35.00 1.88
N VAL A 246 -7.15 -34.45 2.18
CA VAL A 246 -7.47 -33.04 1.81
C VAL A 246 -6.67 -32.08 2.69
N LYS A 247 -6.53 -32.40 3.98
CA LYS A 247 -5.71 -31.62 4.91
C LYS A 247 -4.23 -31.63 4.50
N GLU A 248 -3.69 -32.78 4.13
CA GLU A 248 -2.31 -32.92 3.64
C GLU A 248 -2.08 -32.13 2.34
N LEU A 249 -3.04 -32.16 1.41
CA LEU A 249 -2.97 -31.38 0.18
C LEU A 249 -2.96 -29.87 0.46
N ILE A 250 -3.86 -29.39 1.34
CA ILE A 250 -3.91 -27.98 1.72
C ILE A 250 -2.60 -27.53 2.36
N LEU A 251 -2.05 -28.32 3.28
CA LEU A 251 -0.80 -28.00 3.98
C LEU A 251 0.38 -27.93 3.00
N SER A 252 0.56 -28.95 2.17
CA SER A 252 1.64 -28.98 1.18
C SER A 252 1.54 -27.85 0.16
N GLU A 253 0.32 -27.50 -0.26
CA GLU A 253 0.08 -26.37 -1.17
C GLU A 253 0.38 -25.01 -0.49
N ALA A 254 0.00 -24.85 0.78
CA ALA A 254 0.30 -23.65 1.55
C ALA A 254 1.82 -23.45 1.70
N GLU A 255 2.55 -24.49 2.11
CA GLU A 255 4.01 -24.47 2.25
C GLU A 255 4.70 -24.10 0.94
N ARG A 256 4.26 -24.72 -0.17
CA ARG A 256 4.79 -24.46 -1.51
C ARG A 256 4.58 -23.01 -1.94
N ARG A 257 3.39 -22.45 -1.72
CA ARG A 257 3.04 -21.06 -2.07
C ARG A 257 3.83 -20.04 -1.25
N VAL A 258 4.00 -20.29 0.06
CA VAL A 258 4.86 -19.45 0.92
C VAL A 258 6.30 -19.48 0.41
N LYS A 259 6.84 -20.66 0.12
CA LYS A 259 8.21 -20.80 -0.42
C LYS A 259 8.38 -20.02 -1.74
N ASN A 260 7.41 -20.11 -2.64
CA ASN A 260 7.44 -19.40 -3.91
C ASN A 260 7.35 -17.88 -3.73
N LEU A 261 6.50 -17.40 -2.81
CA LEU A 261 6.42 -15.98 -2.45
C LEU A 261 7.79 -15.43 -2.03
N PHE A 262 8.45 -16.07 -1.05
CA PHE A 262 9.77 -15.60 -0.59
C PHE A 262 10.84 -15.72 -1.68
N LYS A 263 10.79 -16.77 -2.51
CA LYS A 263 11.71 -16.92 -3.64
C LYS A 263 11.59 -15.74 -4.61
N VAL A 264 10.36 -15.36 -4.99
CA VAL A 264 10.11 -14.23 -5.89
C VAL A 264 10.52 -12.91 -5.23
N GLU A 265 10.03 -12.62 -4.03
CA GLU A 265 10.31 -11.38 -3.31
C GLU A 265 11.79 -11.17 -3.03
N ASN A 266 12.54 -12.21 -2.64
CA ASN A 266 13.98 -12.10 -2.39
C ASN A 266 14.77 -11.83 -3.68
N LYS A 267 14.30 -12.32 -4.83
CA LYS A 267 14.91 -12.00 -6.12
C LYS A 267 14.60 -10.57 -6.55
N LEU A 268 13.35 -10.13 -6.39
CA LEU A 268 12.92 -8.76 -6.66
C LEU A 268 13.72 -7.77 -5.78
N ALA A 269 13.78 -8.00 -4.47
CA ALA A 269 14.45 -7.12 -3.52
C ALA A 269 15.97 -6.96 -3.80
N LYS A 270 16.64 -8.00 -4.31
CA LYS A 270 18.07 -7.92 -4.69
C LYS A 270 18.34 -7.02 -5.90
N GLN A 271 17.34 -6.84 -6.77
CA GLN A 271 17.47 -6.15 -8.06
C GLN A 271 16.81 -4.77 -8.05
N LEU A 272 15.93 -4.52 -7.09
CA LEU A 272 15.26 -3.25 -6.87
C LEU A 272 16.08 -2.43 -5.87
N ASP A 273 16.88 -1.48 -6.37
CA ASP A 273 17.51 -0.49 -5.52
C ASP A 273 16.55 0.68 -5.24
N PHE A 274 15.66 0.50 -4.27
CA PHE A 274 14.66 1.50 -3.88
C PHE A 274 15.26 2.87 -3.52
N ASN A 275 16.52 2.93 -3.09
CA ASN A 275 17.17 4.18 -2.72
C ASN A 275 17.39 5.10 -3.94
N SER A 276 17.79 4.53 -5.09
CA SER A 276 17.98 5.29 -6.34
C SER A 276 16.69 5.91 -6.91
N ILE A 277 15.53 5.35 -6.58
CA ILE A 277 14.22 5.75 -7.12
C ILE A 277 13.64 6.98 -6.41
N TYR A 278 14.01 7.22 -5.15
CA TYR A 278 13.60 8.40 -4.38
C TYR A 278 14.66 9.51 -4.33
N ASP A 279 15.94 9.18 -4.58
CA ASP A 279 17.04 10.16 -4.63
C ASP A 279 17.16 10.92 -5.97
N SER A 280 16.40 10.52 -7.00
CA SER A 280 16.30 11.30 -8.22
C SER A 280 15.35 12.47 -8.01
N GLY A 281 15.91 13.59 -7.52
CA GLY A 281 15.21 14.87 -7.47
C GLY A 281 14.58 15.26 -8.82
N PRO A 282 13.69 16.27 -8.85
CA PRO A 282 12.89 16.65 -10.03
C PRO A 282 13.70 17.09 -11.28
N SER A 283 15.03 17.09 -11.18
CA SER A 283 15.99 17.35 -12.26
C SER A 283 16.38 16.10 -13.07
N GLY A 284 15.81 14.92 -12.80
CA GLY A 284 15.92 13.68 -13.59
C GLY A 284 15.26 13.77 -14.98
N SER A 285 15.51 14.86 -15.69
CA SER A 285 15.15 15.05 -17.09
C SER A 285 15.89 14.03 -17.96
N LYS A 286 15.17 12.98 -18.42
CA LYS A 286 15.36 12.25 -19.71
C LYS A 286 14.68 10.87 -19.77
N ASN A 287 13.92 10.45 -18.77
CA ASN A 287 13.35 9.09 -18.78
C ASN A 287 11.92 9.02 -19.34
N TYR A 288 11.64 9.82 -20.37
CA TYR A 288 10.38 9.71 -21.13
C TYR A 288 10.62 8.82 -22.35
N LEU A 289 9.81 7.78 -22.46
CA LEU A 289 9.83 6.85 -23.59
C LEU A 289 8.45 6.82 -24.23
N LYS A 290 8.40 6.63 -25.54
CA LYS A 290 7.16 6.36 -26.25
C LYS A 290 6.70 4.94 -25.92
N LEU A 291 5.39 4.72 -25.80
CA LEU A 291 4.84 3.38 -25.55
C LEU A 291 5.31 2.35 -26.60
N SER A 292 5.47 2.76 -27.87
CA SER A 292 6.00 1.89 -28.92
C SER A 292 7.39 1.34 -28.61
N GLN A 293 8.21 2.06 -27.85
CA GLN A 293 9.55 1.60 -27.47
C GLN A 293 9.47 0.49 -26.42
N LEU A 294 8.44 0.50 -25.58
CA LEU A 294 8.20 -0.54 -24.57
C LEU A 294 7.58 -1.82 -25.14
N ASP A 295 6.99 -1.75 -26.34
CA ASP A 295 6.46 -2.90 -27.06
C ASP A 295 7.51 -3.60 -27.93
N THR A 296 8.75 -3.10 -27.94
CA THR A 296 9.86 -3.75 -28.66
C THR A 296 10.32 -5.03 -27.94
N PRO A 297 10.84 -6.04 -28.68
CA PRO A 297 11.41 -7.23 -28.05
C PRO A 297 12.47 -6.85 -27.01
N ASN A 298 12.46 -7.54 -25.87
CA ASN A 298 13.38 -7.34 -24.73
C ASN A 298 13.23 -6.04 -23.94
N ALA A 299 12.28 -5.14 -24.27
CA ALA A 299 11.99 -3.98 -23.44
C ALA A 299 11.31 -4.37 -22.11
N PHE A 300 10.48 -5.42 -22.16
CA PHE A 300 9.89 -6.09 -21.01
C PHE A 300 9.64 -7.57 -21.36
N ILE A 301 8.60 -8.21 -20.80
CA ILE A 301 8.17 -9.54 -21.21
C ILE A 301 7.37 -9.48 -22.51
N SER A 302 7.54 -10.46 -23.39
CA SER A 302 6.88 -10.50 -24.72
C SER A 302 5.36 -10.64 -24.65
N ALA A 303 4.83 -11.22 -23.58
CA ALA A 303 3.38 -11.37 -23.38
C ALA A 303 2.69 -10.05 -22.97
N PHE A 304 3.45 -8.97 -22.72
CA PHE A 304 2.94 -7.70 -22.23
C PHE A 304 3.09 -6.59 -23.28
N ASN A 305 1.96 -6.08 -23.77
CA ASN A 305 1.87 -4.98 -24.71
C ASN A 305 1.43 -3.72 -23.95
N TRP A 306 2.37 -2.80 -23.78
CA TRP A 306 2.23 -1.54 -23.06
C TRP A 306 1.26 -0.59 -23.74
N THR A 307 1.32 -0.45 -25.08
CA THR A 307 0.38 0.43 -25.79
C THR A 307 -1.06 -0.04 -25.56
N LYS A 308 -1.34 -1.33 -25.78
CA LYS A 308 -2.64 -1.95 -25.52
C LYS A 308 -3.05 -1.80 -24.07
N PHE A 309 -2.15 -2.05 -23.12
CA PHE A 309 -2.43 -1.94 -21.69
C PHE A 309 -2.88 -0.52 -21.30
N VAL A 310 -2.07 0.50 -21.61
CA VAL A 310 -2.35 1.89 -21.21
C VAL A 310 -3.57 2.44 -21.96
N GLN A 311 -3.72 2.11 -23.24
CA GLN A 311 -4.88 2.50 -24.04
C GLN A 311 -6.19 1.95 -23.46
N ASN A 312 -6.24 0.65 -23.14
CA ASN A 312 -7.46 0.04 -22.58
C ASN A 312 -7.73 0.51 -21.15
N LEU A 313 -6.69 0.79 -20.38
CA LEU A 313 -6.84 1.30 -19.02
C LEU A 313 -7.43 2.72 -18.98
N LEU A 314 -7.04 3.58 -19.92
CA LEU A 314 -7.43 4.99 -19.94
C LEU A 314 -8.60 5.32 -20.87
N SER A 315 -9.01 4.40 -21.75
CA SER A 315 -10.16 4.61 -22.63
C SER A 315 -11.49 4.90 -21.90
N PRO A 316 -11.81 4.31 -20.72
CA PRO A 316 -13.10 4.58 -20.05
C PRO A 316 -13.23 6.02 -19.55
N VAL A 317 -12.11 6.74 -19.39
CA VAL A 317 -12.08 8.16 -19.00
C VAL A 317 -11.89 9.10 -20.21
N GLY A 318 -12.02 8.58 -21.43
CA GLY A 318 -11.97 9.37 -22.67
C GLY A 318 -10.57 9.88 -23.04
N LEU A 319 -9.51 9.31 -22.47
CA LEU A 319 -8.13 9.68 -22.83
C LEU A 319 -7.67 8.88 -24.04
N VAL A 320 -7.26 9.59 -25.08
CA VAL A 320 -6.67 9.00 -26.30
C VAL A 320 -5.20 8.70 -26.02
N VAL A 321 -4.84 7.43 -26.15
CA VAL A 321 -3.48 6.92 -26.00
C VAL A 321 -3.13 6.15 -27.27
N ASP A 322 -1.94 6.41 -27.78
CA ASP A 322 -1.39 5.77 -28.96
C ASP A 322 0.07 5.33 -28.72
N SER A 323 0.69 4.76 -29.73
CA SER A 323 2.07 4.28 -29.66
C SER A 323 3.10 5.43 -29.47
N GLN A 324 2.73 6.68 -29.76
CA GLN A 324 3.58 7.86 -29.60
C GLN A 324 3.47 8.50 -28.22
N THR A 325 2.49 8.08 -27.42
CA THR A 325 2.25 8.60 -26.08
C THR A 325 3.47 8.36 -25.20
N GLU A 326 3.93 9.42 -24.54
CA GLU A 326 5.11 9.37 -23.67
C GLU A 326 4.75 8.91 -22.26
N ILE A 327 5.55 7.99 -21.73
CA ILE A 327 5.48 7.50 -20.36
C ILE A 327 6.83 7.73 -19.66
N HIS A 328 6.77 8.08 -18.38
CA HIS A 328 7.95 8.31 -17.56
C HIS A 328 8.38 7.02 -16.84
N LEU A 329 9.65 6.64 -16.95
CA LEU A 329 10.23 5.57 -16.13
C LEU A 329 11.15 6.19 -15.08
N SER A 330 10.95 5.90 -13.79
CA SER A 330 11.89 6.37 -12.76
C SER A 330 13.31 5.84 -13.02
N ASP A 331 13.42 4.63 -13.56
CA ASP A 331 14.67 4.03 -14.05
C ASP A 331 14.43 3.47 -15.46
N PRO A 332 15.12 3.95 -16.51
CA PRO A 332 14.94 3.49 -17.89
C PRO A 332 15.21 2.00 -18.09
N SER A 333 16.09 1.43 -17.26
CA SER A 333 16.53 0.03 -17.36
C SER A 333 15.75 -0.92 -16.45
N PHE A 334 14.85 -0.38 -15.61
CA PHE A 334 14.05 -1.15 -14.67
C PHE A 334 13.18 -2.20 -15.37
N LEU A 335 12.42 -1.81 -16.42
CA LEU A 335 11.50 -2.73 -17.09
C LEU A 335 12.25 -3.88 -17.75
N GLN A 336 13.38 -3.62 -18.40
CA GLN A 336 14.20 -4.67 -18.99
C GLN A 336 14.71 -5.66 -17.92
N ARG A 337 15.23 -5.16 -16.79
CA ARG A 337 15.66 -6.04 -15.68
C ARG A 337 14.51 -6.84 -15.10
N MET A 338 13.35 -6.20 -14.92
CA MET A 338 12.15 -6.87 -14.41
C MET A 338 11.68 -7.97 -15.37
N GLY A 339 11.67 -7.71 -16.68
CA GLY A 339 11.33 -8.71 -17.69
C GLY A 339 12.25 -9.92 -17.63
N LYS A 340 13.56 -9.70 -17.48
CA LYS A 340 14.54 -10.78 -17.29
C LYS A 340 14.25 -11.60 -16.02
N ILE A 341 13.99 -10.94 -14.90
CA ILE A 341 13.69 -11.60 -13.62
C ILE A 341 12.42 -12.44 -13.71
N ILE A 342 11.35 -11.90 -14.30
CA ILE A 342 10.09 -12.64 -14.51
C ILE A 342 10.36 -13.89 -15.34
N GLY A 343 11.18 -13.80 -16.38
CA GLY A 343 11.56 -14.93 -17.23
C GLY A 343 12.41 -16.02 -16.54
N GLU A 344 12.95 -15.78 -15.35
CA GLU A 344 13.69 -16.79 -14.58
C GLU A 344 12.77 -17.67 -13.72
N PHE A 345 11.50 -17.29 -13.56
CA PHE A 345 10.53 -18.03 -12.75
C PHE A 345 9.69 -18.98 -13.61
N SER A 346 9.31 -20.11 -13.00
CA SER A 346 8.30 -20.99 -13.57
C SER A 346 6.92 -20.32 -13.56
N GLU A 347 6.04 -20.77 -14.45
CA GLU A 347 4.63 -20.32 -14.47
C GLU A 347 3.92 -20.53 -13.13
N GLN A 348 4.28 -21.58 -12.39
CA GLN A 348 3.69 -21.85 -11.08
C GLN A 348 4.12 -20.79 -10.05
N GLU A 349 5.40 -20.43 -10.02
CA GLU A 349 5.93 -19.40 -9.12
C GLU A 349 5.31 -18.03 -9.42
N ILE A 350 5.17 -17.68 -10.69
CA ILE A 350 4.46 -16.46 -11.10
C ILE A 350 2.99 -16.54 -10.68
N SER A 351 2.29 -17.64 -10.97
CA SER A 351 0.88 -17.82 -10.62
C SER A 351 0.62 -17.65 -9.12
N ASP A 352 1.43 -18.28 -8.27
CA ASP A 352 1.28 -18.13 -6.81
C ASP A 352 1.55 -16.70 -6.35
N TYR A 353 2.50 -16.03 -6.98
CA TYR A 353 2.83 -14.65 -6.68
C TYR A 353 1.71 -13.68 -7.08
N LEU A 354 1.03 -13.94 -8.20
CA LEU A 354 -0.16 -13.20 -8.63
C LEU A 354 -1.34 -13.42 -7.66
N ASP A 355 -1.52 -14.64 -7.15
CA ASP A 355 -2.52 -14.94 -6.12
C ASP A 355 -2.28 -14.16 -4.86
N TRP A 356 -1.03 -14.17 -4.41
CA TRP A 356 -0.65 -13.46 -3.21
C TRP A 356 -0.83 -11.95 -3.35
N ASN A 357 -0.46 -11.35 -4.49
CA ASN A 357 -0.70 -9.93 -4.73
C ASN A 357 -2.20 -9.58 -4.76
N THR A 358 -3.03 -10.49 -5.31
CA THR A 358 -4.49 -10.33 -5.31
C THR A 358 -5.03 -10.37 -3.88
N LEU A 359 -4.68 -11.40 -3.12
CA LEU A 359 -5.07 -11.54 -1.71
C LEU A 359 -4.60 -10.34 -0.88
N TRP A 360 -3.32 -9.98 -0.98
CA TRP A 360 -2.70 -8.89 -0.24
C TRP A 360 -3.40 -7.55 -0.46
N THR A 361 -3.84 -7.28 -1.69
CA THR A 361 -4.52 -6.03 -2.05
C THR A 361 -5.85 -5.85 -1.31
N PHE A 362 -6.56 -6.94 -1.02
CA PHE A 362 -7.88 -6.89 -0.40
C PHE A 362 -7.93 -7.43 1.04
N MET A 363 -6.85 -8.03 1.52
CA MET A 363 -6.74 -8.60 2.86
C MET A 363 -7.21 -7.68 3.99
N PRO A 364 -6.96 -6.34 3.98
CA PRO A 364 -7.48 -5.44 5.02
C PRO A 364 -9.01 -5.41 5.14
N GLN A 365 -9.74 -5.86 4.12
CA GLN A 365 -11.21 -5.91 4.09
C GLN A 365 -11.76 -7.28 4.49
N MET A 366 -10.90 -8.28 4.67
CA MET A 366 -11.27 -9.65 5.00
C MET A 366 -11.54 -9.82 6.50
N ASP A 367 -12.07 -10.99 6.86
CA ASP A 367 -12.36 -11.31 8.25
C ASP A 367 -11.09 -11.53 9.11
N LYS A 368 -11.30 -11.75 10.41
CA LYS A 368 -10.23 -11.84 11.41
C LYS A 368 -9.26 -13.01 11.17
N ARG A 369 -9.70 -14.09 10.51
CA ARG A 369 -8.83 -15.22 10.16
C ARG A 369 -7.69 -14.80 9.23
N TYR A 370 -7.90 -13.75 8.43
CA TYR A 370 -6.91 -13.20 7.51
C TYR A 370 -6.16 -12.01 8.14
N THR A 371 -6.90 -11.06 8.74
CA THR A 371 -6.34 -9.79 9.22
C THR A 371 -5.52 -9.92 10.52
N LEU A 372 -5.79 -10.91 11.38
CA LEU A 372 -5.05 -11.08 12.64
C LEU A 372 -3.56 -11.36 12.42
N HIS A 373 -3.23 -12.21 11.44
CA HIS A 373 -1.87 -12.58 11.10
C HIS A 373 -1.11 -11.46 10.37
N TYR A 374 -1.85 -10.53 9.77
CA TYR A 374 -1.33 -9.33 9.13
C TYR A 374 -0.93 -8.24 10.14
N VAL A 375 -1.78 -7.93 11.12
CA VAL A 375 -1.63 -6.74 12.00
C VAL A 375 -0.73 -6.98 13.22
N ASN A 376 -0.72 -8.18 13.81
CA ASN A 376 -0.05 -8.37 15.10
C ASN A 376 1.46 -8.52 14.99
N SER A 377 2.25 -7.52 15.33
CA SER A 377 3.73 -7.55 15.30
C SER A 377 4.40 -8.38 16.41
N LYS A 378 3.65 -8.97 17.35
CA LYS A 378 4.21 -9.79 18.44
C LYS A 378 3.83 -11.28 18.29
N PRO A 379 4.77 -12.21 18.50
CA PRO A 379 4.42 -13.61 18.67
C PRO A 379 3.48 -13.75 19.88
N PRO A 380 2.54 -14.72 19.87
CA PRO A 380 1.75 -15.02 21.05
C PRO A 380 2.71 -15.30 22.21
N LYS A 381 2.51 -14.61 23.34
CA LYS A 381 3.21 -14.95 24.57
C LYS A 381 2.62 -16.27 25.07
N GLY A 382 3.42 -17.33 25.02
CA GLY A 382 3.09 -18.63 25.58
C GLY A 382 2.35 -19.53 24.61
N SER A 383 3.10 -20.44 23.98
CA SER A 383 2.66 -21.76 23.57
C SER A 383 3.86 -22.69 23.73
#